data_AF-A0A6G5A5S9-F1
#
_entry.id   AF-A0A6G5A5S9-F1
#
_cell.length_a   1.000
_cell.length_b   1.000
_cell.length_c   1.000
_cell.angle_alpha   90.00
_cell.angle_beta   90.00
_cell.angle_gamma   90.00
#
_symmetry.space_group_name_H-M   'P 1'
#
loop_
_entity.id
_entity.type
_entity.pdbx_description
1 polymer ?
#
loop_
_entity_poly.entity_id
_entity_poly.type
_entity_poly.pdbx_seq_one_letter_code
_entity_poly.pdbx_strand_id
1 'polypeptide(L)'
;MGAGKHRGHNSTKCKHDGIAQFLCTEEPIWLYSTSSRTDRECEVDQKKSMSSLSIIFFRSYYSSGKNDCAKLAVKMTYMSQKLRCAVFKVTTHTGSDITYDLRVRNSSITQVLAKDVSDTLKTSQ
;
A
#
# COMPACT_ATOMS: atom_id res chain seq x y z
N MET A 1 16.67 -34.65 -24.56
CA MET A 1 15.43 -34.96 -23.81
C MET A 1 15.75 -34.96 -22.32
N GLY A 2 15.01 -34.16 -21.52
CA GLY A 2 14.88 -34.24 -20.05
C GLY A 2 16.10 -33.82 -19.21
N ALA A 3 16.02 -33.03 -18.15
CA ALA A 3 14.92 -32.30 -17.54
C ALA A 3 15.55 -31.14 -16.72
N GLY A 4 15.05 -29.92 -16.93
CA GLY A 4 15.43 -28.75 -16.15
C GLY A 4 14.95 -28.90 -14.71
N LYS A 5 15.89 -29.00 -13.78
CA LYS A 5 15.60 -29.02 -12.35
C LYS A 5 15.31 -27.58 -11.91
N HIS A 6 14.04 -27.18 -11.98
CA HIS A 6 13.57 -25.94 -11.37
C HIS A 6 13.94 -25.99 -9.88
N ARG A 7 14.91 -25.16 -9.49
CA ARG A 7 15.27 -24.93 -8.09
C ARG A 7 14.02 -24.37 -7.41
N GLY A 8 13.41 -25.18 -6.54
CA GLY A 8 12.36 -24.70 -5.66
C GLY A 8 12.86 -23.48 -4.89
N HIS A 9 12.09 -22.39 -4.96
CA HIS A 9 12.28 -21.18 -4.18
C HIS A 9 12.40 -21.55 -2.69
N ASN A 10 13.63 -21.64 -2.18
CA ASN A 10 13.88 -21.55 -0.75
C ASN A 10 13.84 -20.06 -0.39
N SER A 11 12.63 -19.48 -0.45
CA SER A 11 12.36 -18.15 0.07
C SER A 11 12.51 -18.24 1.58
N THR A 12 13.61 -17.70 2.10
CA THR A 12 13.69 -17.25 3.49
C THR A 12 12.57 -16.23 3.69
N LYS A 13 11.39 -16.73 4.05
CA LYS A 13 10.18 -15.98 4.42
C LYS A 13 10.60 -14.84 5.34
N CYS A 14 10.33 -13.59 4.97
CA CYS A 14 10.72 -12.42 5.77
C CYS A 14 10.38 -12.59 7.24
N LYS A 15 11.40 -12.66 8.09
CA LYS A 15 11.27 -12.69 9.56
C LYS A 15 11.31 -11.27 10.10
N HIS A 16 10.36 -10.43 9.68
CA HIS A 16 10.25 -9.06 10.14
C HIS A 16 8.89 -8.83 10.81
N ASP A 17 8.85 -7.94 11.79
CA ASP A 17 7.64 -7.53 12.50
C ASP A 17 7.15 -6.15 12.01
N GLY A 18 5.89 -5.83 12.34
CA GLY A 18 5.30 -4.52 12.09
C GLY A 18 5.18 -4.18 10.61
N ILE A 19 5.55 -2.96 10.23
CA ILE A 19 5.38 -2.46 8.85
C ILE A 19 6.19 -3.25 7.83
N ALA A 20 7.37 -3.73 8.22
CA ALA A 20 8.23 -4.54 7.36
C ALA A 20 7.58 -5.90 7.05
N GLN A 21 6.78 -6.45 7.97
CA GLN A 21 6.03 -7.69 7.72
C GLN A 21 4.95 -7.50 6.64
N PHE A 22 4.22 -6.38 6.71
CA PHE A 22 3.18 -6.07 5.73
C PHE A 22 3.76 -5.75 4.35
N LEU A 23 4.89 -5.03 4.31
CA LEU A 23 5.56 -4.68 3.06
C LEU A 23 6.34 -5.83 2.44
N CYS A 24 6.69 -6.86 3.21
CA CYS A 24 7.32 -8.04 2.64
C CYS A 24 6.29 -8.91 1.91
N THR A 25 6.09 -8.60 0.64
CA THR A 25 5.30 -9.37 -0.31
C THR A 25 5.82 -9.11 -1.71
N GLU A 26 5.75 -10.12 -2.57
CA GLU A 26 6.00 -9.97 -4.01
C GLU A 26 4.75 -9.46 -4.74
N GLU A 27 3.60 -9.41 -4.05
CA GLU A 27 2.36 -8.88 -4.61
C GLU A 27 2.36 -7.35 -4.62
N PRO A 28 1.75 -6.71 -5.63
CA PRO A 28 1.42 -5.31 -5.57
C PRO A 28 0.57 -4.98 -4.33
N ILE A 29 0.88 -3.86 -3.68
CA ILE A 29 0.10 -3.29 -2.59
C ILE A 29 -0.62 -2.07 -3.15
N TRP A 30 -1.95 -2.12 -3.17
CA TRP A 30 -2.77 -1.06 -3.74
C TRP A 30 -3.30 -0.15 -2.64
N LEU A 31 -3.35 1.15 -2.95
CA LEU A 31 -4.18 2.09 -2.21
C LEU A 31 -5.64 1.80 -2.57
N TYR A 32 -6.45 1.39 -1.59
CA TYR A 32 -7.87 1.11 -1.81
C TYR A 32 -8.72 2.36 -1.57
N SER A 33 -8.45 3.08 -0.48
CA SER A 33 -9.12 4.35 -0.17
C SER A 33 -8.19 5.25 0.63
N THR A 34 -8.36 6.57 0.44
CA THR A 34 -7.65 7.59 1.22
C THR A 34 -8.61 8.70 1.63
N SER A 35 -8.37 9.29 2.80
CA SER A 35 -9.06 10.51 3.23
C SER A 35 -8.30 11.79 2.81
N SER A 36 -7.36 11.69 1.89
CA SER A 36 -6.56 12.83 1.41
C SER A 36 -7.36 13.77 0.54
N ARG A 37 -6.85 14.99 0.40
CA ARG A 37 -7.44 16.02 -0.46
C ARG A 37 -7.32 15.60 -1.93
N THR A 38 -8.28 16.03 -2.74
CA THR A 38 -8.37 15.69 -4.18
C THR A 38 -7.72 16.73 -5.09
N ASP A 39 -7.13 17.79 -4.54
CA ASP A 39 -6.49 18.90 -5.27
C ASP A 39 -4.99 18.68 -5.54
N ARG A 40 -4.49 17.47 -5.25
CA ARG A 40 -3.12 17.03 -5.51
C ARG A 40 -3.12 15.94 -6.56
N GLU A 41 -2.27 16.09 -7.57
CA GLU A 41 -2.14 15.17 -8.69
C GLU A 41 -0.74 14.54 -8.75
N CYS A 42 -0.63 13.38 -9.41
CA CYS A 42 0.62 12.65 -9.65
C CYS A 42 1.49 12.51 -8.39
N GLU A 43 0.89 12.11 -7.27
CA GLU A 43 1.61 11.92 -6.02
C GLU A 43 2.66 10.80 -6.14
N VAL A 44 3.93 11.12 -5.87
CA VAL A 44 5.06 10.18 -5.91
C VAL A 44 5.77 10.16 -4.56
N ASP A 45 5.82 8.99 -3.93
CA ASP A 45 6.51 8.78 -2.66
C ASP A 45 7.95 8.29 -2.84
N GLN A 46 8.91 9.07 -2.36
CA GLN A 46 10.30 8.63 -2.18
C GLN A 46 10.56 8.26 -0.71
N LYS A 47 10.84 6.98 -0.45
CA LYS A 47 11.22 6.49 0.88
C LYS A 47 12.51 7.16 1.35
N LYS A 48 12.48 7.71 2.57
CA LYS A 48 13.66 8.28 3.23
C LYS A 48 14.19 7.41 4.35
N SER A 49 13.32 6.91 5.21
CA SER A 49 13.73 6.01 6.29
C SER A 49 12.55 5.14 6.75
N MET A 50 12.86 4.07 7.49
CA MET A 50 11.88 3.14 8.01
C MET A 50 12.29 2.63 9.39
N SER A 51 11.31 2.51 10.28
CA SER A 51 11.38 1.81 11.56
C SER A 51 10.46 0.59 11.54
N SER A 52 10.32 -0.12 12.67
CA SER A 52 9.35 -1.21 12.80
C SER A 52 7.88 -0.75 12.68
N LEU A 53 7.58 0.52 12.96
CA LEU A 53 6.20 1.03 13.03
C LEU A 53 5.91 2.19 12.08
N SER A 54 6.93 2.83 11.51
CA SER A 54 6.77 4.03 10.70
C SER A 54 7.71 4.07 9.50
N ILE A 55 7.26 4.70 8.42
CA ILE A 55 8.10 5.05 7.27
C ILE A 55 8.02 6.55 7.06
N ILE A 56 9.16 7.16 6.77
CA ILE A 56 9.24 8.56 6.36
C ILE A 56 9.40 8.61 4.85
N PHE A 57 8.55 9.41 4.20
CA PHE A 57 8.57 9.65 2.77
C PHE A 57 8.77 11.13 2.48
N PHE A 58 9.36 11.44 1.34
CA PHE A 58 9.13 12.70 0.66
C PHE A 58 8.13 12.44 -0.46
N ARG A 59 7.00 13.13 -0.44
CA ARG A 59 5.98 13.07 -1.47
C ARG A 59 6.07 14.29 -2.35
N SER A 60 6.38 14.08 -3.62
CA SER A 60 6.23 15.10 -4.65
C SER A 60 4.84 15.01 -5.26
N TYR A 61 4.23 16.14 -5.57
CA TYR A 61 2.90 16.19 -6.21
C TYR A 61 2.78 17.46 -7.06
N TYR A 62 1.82 17.47 -7.97
CA TYR A 62 1.40 18.68 -8.65
C TYR A 62 0.16 19.26 -7.97
N SER A 63 0.17 20.55 -7.72
CA SER A 63 -1.02 21.29 -7.28
C SER A 63 -1.09 22.62 -8.01
N SER A 64 -2.24 22.90 -8.63
CA SER A 64 -2.46 24.13 -9.39
C SER A 64 -1.34 24.42 -10.42
N GLY A 65 -0.87 23.38 -11.12
CA GLY A 65 0.19 23.49 -12.12
C GLY A 65 1.61 23.71 -11.58
N LYS A 66 1.82 23.67 -10.27
CA LYS A 66 3.14 23.74 -9.62
C LYS A 66 3.55 22.39 -9.06
N ASN A 67 4.85 22.10 -9.11
CA ASN A 67 5.44 20.94 -8.46
C ASN A 67 5.81 21.28 -7.02
N ASP A 68 5.15 20.66 -6.06
CA ASP A 68 5.43 20.81 -4.64
C ASP A 68 5.97 19.50 -4.05
N CYS A 69 6.69 19.62 -2.93
CA CYS A 69 7.24 18.47 -2.20
C CYS A 69 6.93 18.60 -0.71
N ALA A 70 6.37 17.55 -0.13
CA ALA A 70 6.04 17.48 1.29
C ALA A 70 6.76 16.29 1.95
N LYS A 71 7.28 16.52 3.17
CA LYS A 71 7.77 15.43 4.02
C LYS A 71 6.59 14.82 4.78
N LEU A 72 6.40 13.52 4.62
CA LEU A 72 5.31 12.75 5.24
C LEU A 72 5.85 11.68 6.18
N ALA A 73 5.15 11.47 7.29
CA ALA A 73 5.32 10.33 8.17
C ALA A 73 4.10 9.40 8.04
N VAL A 74 4.35 8.16 7.66
CA VAL A 74 3.34 7.12 7.51
C VAL A 74 3.51 6.11 8.65
N LYS A 75 2.48 5.98 9.47
CA LYS A 75 2.46 5.06 10.62
C LYS A 75 1.37 4.03 10.42
N MET A 76 1.71 2.75 10.55
CA MET A 76 0.71 1.69 10.60
C MET A 76 -0.05 1.79 11.92
N THR A 77 -1.37 1.97 11.85
CA THR A 77 -2.23 2.03 13.04
C THR A 77 -3.00 0.72 13.25
N TYR A 78 -3.24 -0.02 12.17
CA TYR A 78 -3.90 -1.32 12.20
C TYR A 78 -3.35 -2.23 11.12
N MET A 79 -3.21 -3.51 11.43
CA MET A 79 -2.87 -4.56 10.47
C MET A 79 -3.77 -5.76 10.71
N SER A 80 -4.39 -6.26 9.64
CA SER A 80 -5.18 -7.50 9.72
C SER A 80 -4.29 -8.68 10.06
N GLN A 81 -4.79 -9.62 10.86
CA GLN A 81 -4.04 -10.82 11.29
C GLN A 81 -3.55 -11.67 10.10
N LYS A 82 -4.28 -11.64 8.98
CA LYS A 82 -3.95 -12.36 7.74
C LYS A 82 -3.07 -11.55 6.78
N LEU A 83 -2.59 -10.37 7.18
CA LEU A 83 -1.77 -9.45 6.38
C LEU A 83 -2.42 -9.04 5.05
N ARG A 84 -3.75 -9.07 4.97
CA ARG A 84 -4.53 -8.77 3.76
C ARG A 84 -4.68 -7.27 3.53
N CYS A 85 -4.91 -6.54 4.61
CA CYS A 85 -5.04 -5.10 4.63
C CYS A 85 -4.41 -4.49 5.89
N ALA A 86 -4.09 -3.20 5.79
CA ALA A 86 -3.60 -2.38 6.88
C ALA A 86 -4.07 -0.94 6.71
N VAL A 87 -4.28 -0.25 7.84
CA VAL A 87 -4.60 1.18 7.88
C VAL A 87 -3.34 1.94 8.26
N PHE A 88 -3.04 2.96 7.46
CA PHE A 88 -1.89 3.83 7.64
C PHE A 88 -2.34 5.25 7.93
N LYS A 89 -1.90 5.81 9.05
CA LYS A 89 -2.02 7.23 9.32
C LYS A 89 -0.87 7.97 8.62
N VAL A 90 -1.21 8.90 7.74
CA VAL A 90 -0.28 9.76 7.02
C VAL A 90 -0.31 11.14 7.67
N THR A 91 0.85 11.67 8.01
CA THR A 91 0.99 12.94 8.72
C THR A 91 1.98 13.81 7.96
N THR A 92 1.62 15.04 7.60
CA THR A 92 2.62 16.00 7.12
C THR A 92 3.57 16.37 8.26
N HIS A 93 4.84 16.64 7.95
CA HIS A 93 5.83 17.02 8.96
C HIS A 93 5.49 18.33 9.68
N THR A 94 4.74 19.23 9.03
CA THR A 94 4.18 20.44 9.64
C THR A 94 3.01 20.14 10.59
N GLY A 95 2.52 18.90 10.63
CA GLY A 95 1.38 18.45 11.44
C GLY A 95 0.02 18.95 10.97
N SER A 96 -0.03 19.75 9.90
CA SER A 96 -1.22 20.45 9.43
C SER A 96 -2.24 19.54 8.74
N ASP A 97 -1.78 18.46 8.10
CA ASP A 97 -2.66 17.50 7.41
C ASP A 97 -2.47 16.10 8.01
N ILE A 98 -3.59 15.49 8.42
CA ILE A 98 -3.66 14.10 8.86
C ILE A 98 -4.64 13.37 7.95
N THR A 99 -4.18 12.32 7.28
CA THR A 99 -5.02 11.47 6.43
C THR A 99 -4.83 10.00 6.76
N TYR A 100 -5.74 9.17 6.29
CA TYR A 100 -5.70 7.72 6.51
C TYR A 100 -5.80 6.98 5.18
N ASP A 101 -4.87 6.07 4.94
CA ASP A 101 -4.85 5.18 3.79
C ASP A 101 -5.24 3.76 4.23
N LEU A 102 -6.23 3.18 3.57
CA LEU A 102 -6.45 1.74 3.59
C LEU A 102 -5.68 1.12 2.42
N ARG A 103 -4.71 0.26 2.73
CA ARG A 103 -3.92 -0.45 1.72
C ARG A 103 -4.18 -1.94 1.77
N VAL A 104 -4.30 -2.54 0.59
CA VAL A 104 -4.74 -3.94 0.42
C VAL A 104 -3.77 -4.63 -0.54
N ARG A 105 -3.38 -5.87 -0.23
CA ARG A 105 -2.57 -6.70 -1.13
C ARG A 105 -3.41 -7.22 -2.30
N ASN A 106 -2.78 -7.39 -3.46
CA ASN A 106 -3.48 -7.79 -4.69
C ASN A 106 -4.34 -9.06 -4.54
N SER A 107 -3.84 -10.09 -3.83
CA SER A 107 -4.59 -11.33 -3.53
C SER A 107 -5.90 -11.14 -2.77
N SER A 108 -6.05 -10.01 -2.08
CA SER A 108 -7.25 -9.67 -1.31
C SER A 108 -8.23 -8.81 -2.10
N ILE A 109 -7.77 -8.18 -3.19
CA ILE A 109 -8.62 -7.42 -4.12
C ILE A 109 -9.34 -8.37 -5.07
N THR A 110 -8.65 -9.41 -5.56
CA THR A 110 -9.28 -10.42 -6.43
C THR A 110 -10.44 -11.15 -5.74
N GLN A 111 -10.48 -11.25 -4.41
CA GLN A 111 -11.64 -11.81 -3.68
C GLN A 111 -12.85 -10.86 -3.62
N VAL A 112 -12.62 -9.54 -3.66
CA VAL A 112 -13.68 -8.51 -3.60
C VAL A 112 -14.14 -8.17 -5.02
N LEU A 113 -13.23 -7.95 -5.96
CA LEU A 113 -13.55 -7.74 -7.38
C LEU A 113 -14.13 -8.99 -8.04
N ALA A 114 -13.77 -10.22 -7.63
CA ALA A 114 -14.46 -11.42 -8.14
C ALA A 114 -15.91 -11.51 -7.64
N LYS A 115 -16.23 -10.91 -6.48
CA LYS A 115 -17.62 -10.76 -6.03
C LYS A 115 -18.32 -9.65 -6.81
N ASP A 116 -17.72 -8.46 -6.93
CA ASP A 116 -18.35 -7.33 -7.63
C ASP A 116 -18.55 -7.61 -9.13
N VAL A 117 -17.59 -8.24 -9.81
CA VAL A 117 -17.72 -8.66 -11.21
C VAL A 117 -18.74 -9.80 -11.34
N SER A 118 -18.77 -10.75 -10.41
CA SER A 118 -19.79 -11.81 -10.41
C SER A 118 -21.19 -11.29 -10.12
N ASP A 119 -21.34 -10.27 -9.26
CA ASP A 119 -22.62 -9.69 -8.92
C ASP A 119 -23.10 -8.80 -10.08
N THR A 120 -22.20 -8.04 -10.73
CA THR A 120 -22.50 -7.30 -11.97
C THR A 120 -22.94 -8.21 -13.12
N LEU A 121 -22.37 -9.41 -13.24
CA LEU A 121 -22.77 -10.43 -14.23
C LEU A 121 -24.09 -11.14 -13.88
N LYS A 122 -24.53 -11.08 -12.62
CA LYS A 122 -25.82 -11.65 -12.17
C LYS A 122 -26.98 -10.66 -12.25
N THR A 123 -26.72 -9.34 -12.21
CA THR A 123 -27.74 -8.30 -12.42
C THR A 123 -27.97 -7.94 -13.89
N SER A 124 -27.21 -8.53 -14.82
CA SER A 124 -27.33 -8.32 -16.26
C SER A 124 -27.92 -9.53 -17.03
N GLN A 125 -28.54 -10.47 -16.31
CA GLN A 125 -29.37 -11.55 -16.86
C GLN A 125 -30.77 -11.53 -16.23
#